data_AF-A0A0S8ASQ1-F1
#
_entry.id   AF-A0A0S8ASQ1-F1
#
_cell.length_a   1.000
_cell.length_b   1.000
_cell.length_c   1.000
_cell.angle_alpha   90.00
_cell.angle_beta   90.00
_cell.angle_gamma   90.00
#
_symmetry.space_group_name_H-M   'P 1'
#
loop_
_entity.id
_entity.type
_entity.pdbx_description
1 polymer ?
#
loop_
_entity_poly.entity_id
_entity_poly.type
_entity_poly.pdbx_seq_one_letter_code
_entity_poly.pdbx_strand_id
1 'polypeptide(L)'
;MTRRFVRLTIGFGAAVLWATACQPPQSEERAPADQRPTSDLVAASAMVGLPAGTAPADLPDPASEGALTFEKYCSACHGIPSPSAHSATDWPVVLRRMWLRTEGLPAGYTVPVPDARERVIIVNYVLDHAMQVAGTELPAGPGRDLFTSTCNRCHELPDPRQHSEQDWAAVVIRMRQHMVQMLRQSPAQSEVQDIILYLERASKAES
;
A
#
# COMPACT_ATOMS: atom_id res chain seq x y z
N MET A 1 -65.78 44.28 55.57
CA MET A 1 -65.61 45.60 54.93
C MET A 1 -64.20 46.10 55.21
N THR A 2 -63.62 46.79 54.23
CA THR A 2 -62.41 47.66 54.32
C THR A 2 -61.01 47.02 54.35
N ARG A 3 -60.24 47.38 53.32
CA ARG A 3 -58.79 47.22 53.15
C ARG A 3 -58.02 47.83 54.32
N ARG A 4 -56.83 47.30 54.64
CA ARG A 4 -55.62 48.12 54.85
C ARG A 4 -54.33 47.30 54.81
N PHE A 5 -53.36 47.92 54.15
CA PHE A 5 -51.99 47.49 53.93
C PHE A 5 -51.19 47.43 55.24
N VAL A 6 -50.21 46.52 55.31
CA VAL A 6 -48.95 46.78 56.01
C VAL A 6 -47.81 46.39 55.07
N ARG A 7 -46.90 47.34 54.89
CA ARG A 7 -45.70 47.28 54.07
C ARG A 7 -44.50 47.28 55.01
N LEU A 8 -43.50 46.44 54.70
CA LEU A 8 -42.05 46.65 54.95
C LEU A 8 -41.60 46.68 56.43
N THR A 9 -40.41 46.25 56.85
CA THR A 9 -39.07 46.16 56.25
C THR A 9 -38.27 45.06 56.98
N ILE A 10 -37.62 44.14 56.25
CA ILE A 10 -36.18 44.11 55.92
C ILE A 10 -35.22 43.93 57.12
N GLY A 11 -34.57 42.76 57.15
CA GLY A 11 -33.25 42.56 57.72
C GLY A 11 -32.44 41.68 56.76
N PHE A 12 -31.59 42.29 55.92
CA PHE A 12 -30.63 41.58 55.07
C PHE A 12 -29.38 41.25 55.89
N GLY A 13 -29.23 40.00 56.30
CA GLY A 13 -27.94 39.40 56.64
C GLY A 13 -27.37 38.74 55.38
N ALA A 14 -26.37 39.37 54.75
CA ALA A 14 -25.68 38.78 53.61
C ALA A 14 -24.70 37.71 54.11
N ALA A 15 -25.12 36.45 54.07
CA ALA A 15 -24.22 35.30 54.13
C ALA A 15 -23.59 35.10 52.75
N VAL A 16 -22.26 35.16 52.69
CA VAL A 16 -21.47 34.86 51.49
C VAL A 16 -21.55 33.36 51.23
N LEU A 17 -22.44 32.95 50.33
CA LEU A 17 -22.50 31.60 49.78
C LEU A 17 -21.57 31.53 48.57
N TRP A 18 -20.56 30.67 48.65
CA TRP A 18 -19.70 30.32 47.53
C TRP A 18 -20.52 29.53 46.50
N ALA A 19 -20.97 30.22 45.45
CA ALA A 19 -21.48 29.55 44.27
C ALA A 19 -20.28 28.98 43.50
N THR A 20 -20.14 27.65 43.52
CA THR A 20 -19.31 26.90 42.57
C THR A 20 -19.91 27.08 41.18
N ALA A 21 -19.48 28.13 40.48
CA ALA A 21 -19.75 28.28 39.06
C ALA A 21 -19.05 27.14 38.30
N CYS A 22 -19.78 26.47 37.40
CA CYS A 22 -19.20 25.56 36.42
C CYS A 22 -18.14 26.32 35.60
N GLN A 23 -16.86 26.04 35.87
CA GLN A 23 -15.78 26.48 34.99
C GLN A 23 -15.84 25.64 33.71
N PRO A 24 -15.95 26.21 32.50
CA PRO A 24 -15.77 25.43 31.29
C PRO A 24 -14.36 24.83 31.29
N PRO A 25 -14.17 23.60 30.77
CA PRO A 25 -12.84 23.03 30.65
C PRO A 25 -11.97 24.02 29.88
N GLN A 26 -10.81 24.35 30.45
CA GLN A 26 -9.85 25.20 29.78
C GLN A 26 -9.53 24.54 28.43
N SER A 27 -9.66 25.31 27.35
CA SER A 27 -9.25 24.88 26.03
C SER A 27 -7.78 24.49 26.11
N GLU A 28 -7.51 23.17 26.13
CA GLU A 28 -6.19 22.67 25.81
C GLU A 28 -5.82 23.30 24.47
N GLU A 29 -4.74 24.08 24.50
CA GLU A 29 -4.18 24.74 23.33
C GLU A 29 -3.87 23.64 22.33
N ARG A 30 -4.76 23.49 21.34
CA ARG A 30 -4.62 22.51 20.28
C ARG A 30 -3.30 22.84 19.61
N ALA A 31 -2.35 21.90 19.65
CA ALA A 31 -1.05 22.05 19.03
C ALA A 31 -1.22 22.71 17.65
N PRO A 32 -0.36 23.69 17.29
CA PRO A 32 -0.54 24.44 16.06
C PRO A 32 -0.67 23.46 14.89
N ALA A 33 -1.73 23.64 14.11
CA ALA A 33 -1.97 22.83 12.92
C ALA A 33 -0.69 22.83 12.06
N ASP A 34 -0.25 21.64 11.66
CA ASP A 34 0.91 21.44 10.81
C ASP A 34 0.80 22.33 9.56
N GLN A 35 1.64 23.36 9.50
CA GLN A 35 1.62 24.40 8.45
C GLN A 35 2.29 23.94 7.14
N ARG A 36 2.61 22.64 7.00
CA ARG A 36 3.16 22.13 5.75
C ARG A 36 2.22 22.46 4.59
N PRO A 37 2.73 23.10 3.52
CA PRO A 37 1.97 23.33 2.30
C PRO A 37 1.29 22.04 1.85
N THR A 38 0.03 22.12 1.42
CA THR A 38 -0.73 20.95 0.95
C THR A 38 -0.01 20.20 -0.19
N SER A 39 0.80 20.91 -0.98
CA SER A 39 1.69 20.34 -2.00
C SER A 39 2.71 19.34 -1.43
N ASP A 40 3.25 19.62 -0.25
CA ASP A 40 4.29 18.80 0.37
C ASP A 40 3.69 17.51 0.92
N LEU A 41 2.44 17.58 1.39
CA LEU A 41 1.68 16.40 1.82
C LEU A 41 1.31 15.49 0.63
N VAL A 42 0.90 16.08 -0.50
CA VAL A 42 0.62 15.32 -1.73
C VAL A 42 1.88 14.61 -2.22
N ALA A 43 3.00 15.33 -2.30
CA ALA A 43 4.29 14.74 -2.69
C ALA A 43 4.76 13.66 -1.70
N ALA A 44 4.65 13.89 -0.39
CA ALA A 44 5.00 12.89 0.62
C ALA A 44 4.13 11.63 0.49
N SER A 45 2.83 11.77 0.20
CA SER A 45 1.94 10.62 -0.01
C SER A 45 2.30 9.81 -1.25
N ALA A 46 2.84 10.45 -2.29
CA ALA A 46 3.33 9.79 -3.50
C ALA A 46 4.60 8.93 -3.25
N MET A 47 5.28 9.12 -2.13
CA MET A 47 6.48 8.35 -1.76
C MET A 47 6.22 7.24 -0.73
N VAL A 48 4.97 7.09 -0.26
CA VAL A 48 4.61 6.02 0.67
C VAL A 48 4.47 4.70 -0.09
N GLY A 49 5.10 3.65 0.45
CA GLY A 49 4.91 2.26 0.02
C GLY A 49 5.57 1.92 -1.32
N LEU A 50 6.74 2.50 -1.59
CA LEU A 50 7.49 2.23 -2.81
C LEU A 50 8.15 0.85 -2.75
N PRO A 51 8.00 0.00 -3.77
CA PRO A 51 8.65 -1.30 -3.82
C PRO A 51 10.16 -1.17 -4.02
N ALA A 52 10.90 -2.21 -3.65
CA ALA A 52 12.27 -2.38 -4.14
C ALA A 52 12.24 -2.58 -5.66
N GLY A 53 13.21 -2.00 -6.37
CA GLY A 53 13.31 -2.13 -7.81
C GLY A 53 14.13 -3.33 -8.27
N THR A 54 13.84 -3.75 -9.49
CA THR A 54 14.67 -4.65 -10.31
C THR A 54 15.70 -3.82 -11.09
N ALA A 55 16.84 -4.39 -11.46
CA ALA A 55 17.77 -3.67 -12.34
C ALA A 55 17.25 -3.71 -13.79
N PRO A 56 17.47 -2.68 -14.62
CA PRO A 56 17.02 -2.69 -16.02
C PRO A 56 17.52 -3.89 -16.84
N ALA A 57 18.76 -4.34 -16.57
CA ALA A 57 19.34 -5.50 -17.24
C ALA A 57 18.66 -6.83 -16.88
N ASP A 58 17.92 -6.87 -15.77
CA ASP A 58 17.19 -8.06 -15.30
C ASP A 58 15.73 -8.08 -15.80
N LEU A 59 15.33 -7.08 -16.60
CA LEU A 59 14.01 -7.07 -17.23
C LEU A 59 13.94 -8.15 -18.33
N PRO A 60 12.77 -8.78 -18.52
CA PRO A 60 12.51 -9.62 -19.69
C PRO A 60 12.74 -8.84 -20.99
N ASP A 61 13.45 -9.42 -21.95
CA ASP A 61 13.76 -8.77 -23.24
C ASP A 61 14.25 -7.31 -23.09
N PRO A 62 15.36 -7.07 -22.37
CA PRO A 62 15.74 -5.73 -21.87
C PRO A 62 16.09 -4.73 -23.00
N ALA A 63 16.37 -5.23 -24.21
CA ALA A 63 16.63 -4.40 -25.39
C ALA A 63 15.37 -4.11 -26.24
N SER A 64 14.20 -4.62 -25.85
CA SER A 64 12.95 -4.40 -26.58
C SER A 64 12.44 -2.96 -26.44
N GLU A 65 11.63 -2.49 -27.39
CA GLU A 65 10.95 -1.18 -27.28
C GLU A 65 10.10 -1.12 -26.00
N GLY A 66 9.47 -2.24 -25.61
CA GLY A 66 8.69 -2.40 -24.39
C GLY A 66 9.51 -2.16 -23.13
N ALA A 67 10.61 -2.89 -22.95
CA ALA A 67 11.48 -2.78 -21.77
C ALA A 67 12.09 -1.38 -21.65
N LEU A 68 12.61 -0.82 -22.75
CA LEU A 68 13.21 0.52 -22.75
C LEU A 68 12.19 1.62 -22.44
N THR A 69 10.97 1.51 -22.98
CA THR A 69 9.89 2.46 -22.68
C THR A 69 9.46 2.31 -21.22
N PHE A 70 9.32 1.09 -20.72
CA PHE A 70 8.97 0.81 -19.33
C PHE A 70 10.02 1.36 -18.36
N GLU A 71 11.31 1.13 -18.62
CA GLU A 71 12.42 1.68 -17.84
C GLU A 71 12.37 3.22 -17.80
N LYS A 72 12.27 3.86 -18.97
CA LYS A 72 12.26 5.32 -19.10
C LYS A 72 11.24 5.99 -18.16
N TYR A 73 10.07 5.39 -18.00
CA TYR A 73 8.99 5.98 -17.22
C TYR A 73 8.91 5.46 -15.79
N CYS A 74 9.10 4.16 -15.57
CA CYS A 74 8.85 3.53 -14.27
C CYS A 74 10.06 3.59 -13.32
N SER A 75 11.26 3.91 -13.83
CA SER A 75 12.44 4.17 -12.99
C SER A 75 12.58 5.63 -12.53
N ALA A 76 11.70 6.53 -13.02
CA ALA A 76 11.85 7.97 -12.81
C ALA A 76 11.60 8.44 -11.36
N CYS A 77 10.91 7.64 -10.54
CA CYS A 77 10.59 7.98 -9.16
C CYS A 77 11.21 7.02 -8.13
N HIS A 78 11.30 5.74 -8.47
CA HIS A 78 11.79 4.66 -7.62
C HIS A 78 12.40 3.56 -8.50
N GLY A 79 12.94 2.50 -7.88
CA GLY A 79 13.46 1.39 -8.67
C GLY A 79 12.34 0.69 -9.49
N ILE A 80 12.63 0.29 -10.72
CA ILE A 80 11.63 -0.22 -11.66
C ILE A 80 10.96 -1.51 -11.11
N PRO A 81 9.63 -1.62 -11.11
CA PRO A 81 8.98 -2.86 -10.67
C PRO A 81 9.20 -3.98 -11.69
N SER A 82 9.38 -5.22 -11.22
CA SER A 82 9.40 -6.39 -12.12
C SER A 82 8.04 -6.57 -12.81
N PRO A 83 7.98 -6.83 -14.13
CA PRO A 83 6.74 -7.25 -14.81
C PRO A 83 6.11 -8.50 -14.18
N SER A 84 6.91 -9.40 -13.59
CA SER A 84 6.42 -10.60 -12.89
C SER A 84 5.91 -10.34 -11.46
N ALA A 85 5.81 -9.08 -11.02
CA ALA A 85 5.30 -8.75 -9.68
C ALA A 85 3.77 -8.82 -9.56
N HIS A 86 3.05 -8.73 -10.68
CA HIS A 86 1.58 -8.76 -10.74
C HIS A 86 1.11 -9.61 -11.91
N SER A 87 -0.10 -10.17 -11.80
CA SER A 87 -0.73 -10.90 -12.91
C SER A 87 -1.12 -9.95 -14.05
N ALA A 88 -1.37 -10.52 -15.22
CA ALA A 88 -1.84 -9.75 -16.38
C ALA A 88 -3.19 -9.04 -16.10
N THR A 89 -4.02 -9.63 -15.25
CA THR A 89 -5.31 -9.07 -14.81
C THR A 89 -5.14 -7.94 -13.77
N ASP A 90 -4.09 -7.96 -12.96
CA ASP A 90 -3.80 -6.94 -11.95
C ASP A 90 -3.12 -5.69 -12.54
N TRP A 91 -2.24 -5.87 -13.54
CA TRP A 91 -1.41 -4.79 -14.10
C TRP A 91 -2.17 -3.54 -14.55
N PRO A 92 -3.32 -3.61 -15.24
CA PRO A 92 -4.08 -2.42 -15.64
C PRO A 92 -4.45 -1.51 -14.46
N VAL A 93 -4.76 -2.09 -13.29
CA VAL A 93 -5.08 -1.34 -12.08
C VAL A 93 -3.83 -0.68 -11.51
N VAL A 94 -2.69 -1.40 -11.49
CA VAL A 94 -1.40 -0.88 -11.02
C VAL A 94 -0.94 0.29 -11.88
N LEU A 95 -0.94 0.15 -13.21
CA LEU A 95 -0.54 1.20 -14.14
C LEU A 95 -1.42 2.46 -13.98
N ARG A 96 -2.74 2.28 -13.89
CA ARG A 96 -3.67 3.40 -13.66
C ARG A 96 -3.34 4.16 -12.37
N ARG A 97 -3.03 3.44 -11.28
CA ARG A 97 -2.64 4.08 -10.01
C ARG A 97 -1.33 4.85 -10.14
N MET A 98 -0.37 4.35 -10.90
CA MET A 98 0.92 5.02 -11.12
C MET A 98 0.76 6.26 -11.98
N TRP A 99 -0.02 6.21 -13.07
CA TRP A 99 -0.30 7.40 -13.89
C TRP A 99 -1.00 8.49 -13.08
N LEU A 100 -2.02 8.15 -12.29
CA LEU A 100 -2.69 9.13 -11.43
C LEU A 100 -1.74 9.72 -10.38
N ARG A 101 -0.79 8.92 -9.88
CA ARG A 101 0.22 9.39 -8.91
C ARG A 101 1.20 10.36 -9.56
N THR A 102 1.67 10.10 -10.78
CA THR A 102 2.63 10.97 -11.48
C THR A 102 1.97 12.23 -12.04
N GLU A 103 0.76 12.12 -12.61
CA GLU A 103 -0.02 13.24 -13.12
C GLU A 103 -0.52 14.18 -12.00
N GLY A 104 -0.70 13.66 -10.79
CA GLY A 104 -1.12 14.42 -9.61
C GLY A 104 0.00 15.14 -8.86
N LEU A 105 1.25 15.07 -9.32
CA LEU A 105 2.37 15.72 -8.65
C LEU A 105 2.31 17.26 -8.81
N PRO A 106 2.70 18.03 -7.78
CA PRO A 106 2.82 19.48 -7.89
C PRO A 106 3.85 19.90 -8.95
N ALA A 107 3.68 21.08 -9.54
CA ALA A 107 4.50 21.60 -10.65
C ALA A 107 6.03 21.67 -10.38
N GLY A 108 6.48 21.52 -9.13
CA GLY A 108 7.90 21.44 -8.77
C GLY A 108 8.53 20.05 -8.92
N TYR A 109 7.74 19.00 -9.18
CA TYR A 109 8.22 17.64 -9.39
C TYR A 109 8.16 17.31 -10.88
N THR A 110 9.33 17.12 -11.49
CA THR A 110 9.43 16.77 -12.91
C THR A 110 9.57 15.26 -13.04
N VAL A 111 8.49 14.59 -13.44
CA VAL A 111 8.48 13.16 -13.77
C VAL A 111 7.97 13.02 -15.21
N PRO A 112 8.66 12.27 -16.08
CA PRO A 112 8.17 12.05 -17.43
C PRO A 112 6.84 11.30 -17.41
N VAL A 113 5.88 11.75 -18.22
CA VAL A 113 4.56 11.12 -18.36
C VAL A 113 4.44 10.53 -19.77
N PRO A 114 4.13 9.24 -19.91
CA PRO A 114 4.03 8.61 -21.23
C PRO A 114 2.81 9.15 -21.98
N ASP A 115 2.99 9.36 -23.29
CA ASP A 115 1.88 9.67 -24.19
C ASP A 115 0.98 8.44 -24.44
N ALA A 116 -0.08 8.61 -25.24
CA ALA A 116 -1.03 7.53 -25.50
C ALA A 116 -0.40 6.31 -26.18
N ARG A 117 0.57 6.51 -27.09
CA ARG A 117 1.26 5.40 -27.77
C ARG A 117 2.19 4.69 -26.80
N GLU A 118 2.98 5.43 -26.04
CA GLU A 118 3.92 4.87 -25.07
C GLU A 118 3.20 4.11 -23.95
N ARG A 119 2.01 4.57 -23.51
CA ARG A 119 1.17 3.81 -22.57
C ARG A 119 0.78 2.45 -23.12
N VAL A 120 0.42 2.35 -24.41
CA VAL A 120 0.08 1.06 -25.04
C VAL A 120 1.30 0.14 -25.07
N ILE A 121 2.48 0.67 -25.41
CA ILE A 121 3.74 -0.10 -25.39
C ILE A 121 4.02 -0.66 -23.99
N ILE A 122 3.91 0.19 -22.95
CA ILE A 122 4.11 -0.23 -21.56
C ILE A 122 3.10 -1.29 -21.15
N VAL A 123 1.81 -1.09 -21.45
CA VAL A 123 0.75 -2.04 -21.13
C VAL A 123 1.04 -3.39 -21.75
N ASN A 124 1.31 -3.45 -23.06
CA ASN A 124 1.58 -4.71 -23.74
C ASN A 124 2.80 -5.42 -23.13
N TYR A 125 3.88 -4.69 -22.90
CA TYR A 125 5.10 -5.24 -22.30
C TYR A 125 4.84 -5.87 -20.92
N VAL A 126 4.17 -5.18 -20.00
CA VAL A 126 3.92 -5.75 -18.67
C VAL A 126 2.91 -6.90 -18.68
N LEU A 127 1.99 -6.93 -19.65
CA LEU A 127 1.04 -8.04 -19.81
C LEU A 127 1.74 -9.28 -20.37
N ASP A 128 2.61 -9.13 -21.36
CA ASP A 128 3.35 -10.22 -22.00
C ASP A 128 4.35 -10.88 -21.05
N HIS A 129 4.83 -10.14 -20.05
CA HIS A 129 5.78 -10.60 -19.05
C HIS A 129 5.22 -10.66 -17.63
N ALA A 130 3.89 -10.69 -17.50
CA ALA A 130 3.21 -10.71 -16.22
C ALA A 130 3.50 -11.99 -15.42
N MET A 131 3.22 -11.93 -14.11
CA MET A 131 3.27 -13.07 -13.22
C MET A 131 2.36 -14.20 -13.73
N GLN A 132 2.88 -15.42 -13.72
CA GLN A 132 2.06 -16.60 -13.97
C GLN A 132 1.18 -16.88 -12.75
N VAL A 133 -0.11 -17.07 -13.00
CA VAL A 133 -1.11 -17.30 -11.95
C VAL A 133 -1.41 -18.79 -11.84
N ALA A 134 -1.61 -19.25 -10.61
CA ALA A 134 -1.98 -20.62 -10.35
C ALA A 134 -3.31 -20.96 -11.04
N GLY A 135 -3.38 -22.14 -11.64
CA GLY A 135 -4.64 -22.69 -12.13
C GLY A 135 -5.60 -23.08 -11.00
N THR A 136 -6.75 -23.65 -11.35
CA THR A 136 -7.76 -24.07 -10.36
C THR A 136 -7.31 -25.22 -9.47
N GLU A 137 -6.28 -25.96 -9.88
CA GLU A 137 -5.72 -27.09 -9.13
C GLU A 137 -4.23 -26.85 -8.82
N LEU A 138 -3.93 -26.80 -7.54
CA LEU A 138 -2.56 -26.72 -7.02
C LEU A 138 -2.05 -28.12 -6.64
N PRO A 139 -0.76 -28.41 -6.87
CA PRO A 139 -0.15 -29.64 -6.40
C PRO A 139 -0.45 -29.89 -4.92
N ALA A 140 -0.92 -31.10 -4.61
CA ALA A 140 -1.27 -31.47 -3.25
C ALA A 140 -0.01 -31.60 -2.36
N GLY A 141 -0.14 -31.22 -1.09
CA GLY A 141 0.92 -31.47 -0.12
C GLY A 141 0.84 -30.56 1.12
N PRO A 142 1.62 -30.87 2.17
CA PRO A 142 1.79 -30.00 3.32
C PRO A 142 2.18 -28.58 2.89
N GLY A 143 1.61 -27.56 3.54
CA GLY A 143 1.88 -26.15 3.26
C GLY A 143 1.03 -25.52 2.15
N ARG A 144 0.29 -26.31 1.35
CA ARG A 144 -0.58 -25.78 0.27
C ARG A 144 -1.59 -24.74 0.75
N ASP A 145 -2.34 -25.07 1.81
CA ASP A 145 -3.42 -24.22 2.30
C ASP A 145 -2.87 -22.95 2.97
N LEU A 146 -1.71 -23.07 3.61
CA LEU A 146 -0.99 -21.95 4.19
C LEU A 146 -0.45 -21.00 3.10
N PHE A 147 0.16 -21.55 2.05
CA PHE A 147 0.56 -20.80 0.87
C PHE A 147 -0.63 -20.08 0.24
N THR A 148 -1.71 -20.80 -0.03
CA THR A 148 -2.93 -20.25 -0.65
C THR A 148 -3.47 -19.10 0.17
N SER A 149 -3.75 -19.32 1.45
CA SER A 149 -4.36 -18.33 2.34
C SER A 149 -3.44 -17.16 2.71
N THR A 150 -2.13 -17.27 2.50
CA THR A 150 -1.16 -16.21 2.78
C THR A 150 -0.87 -15.38 1.54
N CYS A 151 -0.61 -16.03 0.40
CA CYS A 151 -0.09 -15.39 -0.80
C CYS A 151 -1.19 -14.83 -1.73
N ASN A 152 -2.46 -15.22 -1.56
CA ASN A 152 -3.58 -14.62 -2.30
C ASN A 152 -4.18 -13.35 -1.64
N ARG A 153 -3.56 -12.85 -0.57
CA ARG A 153 -4.12 -11.73 0.21
C ARG A 153 -3.99 -10.37 -0.48
N CYS A 154 -3.06 -10.23 -1.42
CA CYS A 154 -2.67 -8.93 -1.98
C CYS A 154 -2.80 -8.84 -3.50
N HIS A 155 -2.40 -9.91 -4.19
CA HIS A 155 -2.48 -10.08 -5.63
C HIS A 155 -2.93 -11.52 -5.93
N GLU A 156 -3.17 -11.85 -7.19
CA GLU A 156 -3.53 -13.22 -7.57
C GLU A 156 -2.47 -14.25 -7.14
N LEU A 157 -2.89 -15.49 -6.88
CA LEU A 157 -1.99 -16.50 -6.35
C LEU A 157 -0.95 -16.91 -7.42
N PRO A 158 0.37 -16.81 -7.16
CA PRO A 158 1.39 -17.18 -8.13
C PRO A 158 1.37 -18.69 -8.43
N ASP A 159 1.62 -19.07 -9.69
CA ASP A 159 1.87 -20.48 -10.04
C ASP A 159 3.20 -20.94 -9.39
N PRO A 160 3.20 -22.02 -8.59
CA PRO A 160 4.43 -22.60 -8.02
C PRO A 160 5.49 -23.03 -9.04
N ARG A 161 5.14 -23.16 -10.32
CA ARG A 161 6.05 -23.60 -11.39
C ARG A 161 6.77 -22.46 -12.09
N GLN A 162 6.43 -21.20 -11.80
CA GLN A 162 7.05 -20.05 -12.46
C GLN A 162 8.52 -19.81 -12.03
N HIS A 163 8.94 -20.42 -10.94
CA HIS A 163 10.29 -20.36 -10.41
C HIS A 163 10.83 -21.77 -10.15
N SER A 164 12.16 -21.91 -10.19
CA SER A 164 12.80 -23.16 -9.82
C SER A 164 12.64 -23.44 -8.32
N GLU A 165 12.83 -24.71 -7.94
CA GLU A 165 12.94 -25.10 -6.52
C GLU A 165 13.93 -24.20 -5.76
N GLN A 166 15.11 -23.94 -6.33
CA GLN A 166 16.17 -23.20 -5.66
C GLN A 166 15.85 -21.71 -5.49
N ASP A 167 14.98 -21.15 -6.35
CA ASP A 167 14.65 -19.72 -6.33
C ASP A 167 13.57 -19.36 -5.31
N TRP A 168 12.70 -20.32 -4.94
CA TRP A 168 11.52 -20.04 -4.12
C TRP A 168 11.84 -19.45 -2.76
N ALA A 169 12.93 -19.89 -2.11
CA ALA A 169 13.36 -19.31 -0.84
C ALA A 169 13.61 -17.80 -0.96
N ALA A 170 14.31 -17.36 -2.01
CA ALA A 170 14.58 -15.95 -2.25
C ALA A 170 13.31 -15.16 -2.55
N VAL A 171 12.40 -15.72 -3.34
CA VAL A 171 11.10 -15.11 -3.68
C VAL A 171 10.26 -14.87 -2.42
N VAL A 172 10.08 -15.90 -1.58
CA VAL A 172 9.26 -15.80 -0.37
C VAL A 172 9.87 -14.83 0.64
N ILE A 173 11.20 -14.81 0.78
CA ILE A 173 11.89 -13.86 1.67
C ILE A 173 11.65 -12.42 1.22
N ARG A 174 11.78 -12.12 -0.08
CA ARG A 174 11.49 -10.78 -0.61
C ARG A 174 10.02 -10.41 -0.39
N MET A 175 9.08 -11.33 -0.64
CA MET A 175 7.66 -11.06 -0.44
C MET A 175 7.34 -10.77 1.03
N ARG A 176 7.92 -11.53 1.96
CA ARG A 176 7.78 -11.27 3.40
C ARG A 176 8.29 -9.88 3.78
N GLN A 177 9.45 -9.46 3.26
CA GLN A 177 9.97 -8.11 3.49
C GLN A 177 9.00 -7.05 2.96
N HIS A 178 8.42 -7.28 1.78
CA HIS A 178 7.42 -6.39 1.19
C HIS A 178 6.15 -6.31 2.06
N MET A 179 5.66 -7.45 2.60
CA MET A 179 4.54 -7.47 3.55
C MET A 179 4.83 -6.63 4.81
N VAL A 180 6.04 -6.71 5.36
CA VAL A 180 6.44 -5.88 6.51
C VAL A 180 6.42 -4.40 6.15
N GLN A 181 6.92 -4.03 4.97
CA GLN A 181 6.97 -2.64 4.52
C GLN A 181 5.58 -2.06 4.26
N MET A 182 4.72 -2.81 3.57
CA MET A 182 3.42 -2.34 3.09
C MET A 182 2.30 -2.53 4.10
N LEU A 183 2.27 -3.67 4.79
CA LEU A 183 1.17 -4.07 5.67
C LEU A 183 1.53 -3.97 7.15
N ARG A 184 2.82 -3.78 7.48
CA ARG A 184 3.34 -3.84 8.86
C ARG A 184 3.01 -5.18 9.54
N GLN A 185 2.90 -6.23 8.73
CA GLN A 185 2.56 -7.59 9.14
C GLN A 185 3.47 -8.59 8.42
N SER A 186 3.68 -9.76 9.03
CA SER A 186 4.46 -10.85 8.46
C SER A 186 3.95 -12.19 9.02
N PRO A 187 3.93 -13.27 8.21
CA PRO A 187 3.82 -14.62 8.73
C PRO A 187 4.97 -14.94 9.69
N ALA A 188 4.76 -15.92 10.57
CA ALA A 188 5.78 -16.45 11.46
C ALA A 188 6.91 -17.12 10.67
N GLN A 189 8.10 -17.22 11.26
CA GLN A 189 9.26 -17.84 10.58
C GLN A 189 9.01 -19.31 10.19
N SER A 190 8.29 -20.07 11.01
CA SER A 190 7.90 -21.45 10.70
C SER A 190 6.95 -21.52 9.52
N GLU A 191 5.95 -20.63 9.46
CA GLU A 191 5.01 -20.55 8.35
C GLU A 191 5.72 -20.22 7.02
N VAL A 192 6.69 -19.30 7.07
CA VAL A 192 7.55 -18.98 5.92
C VAL A 192 8.30 -20.22 5.42
N GLN A 193 8.87 -21.01 6.35
CA GLN A 193 9.57 -22.24 5.99
C GLN A 193 8.63 -23.29 5.37
N ASP A 194 7.42 -23.44 5.92
CA ASP A 194 6.42 -24.38 5.40
C ASP A 194 5.95 -24.00 3.99
N ILE A 195 5.81 -22.70 3.72
CA ILE A 195 5.49 -22.18 2.39
C ILE A 195 6.63 -22.45 1.40
N ILE A 196 7.88 -22.20 1.79
CA ILE A 196 9.05 -22.49 0.94
C ILE A 196 9.10 -23.98 0.59
N LEU A 197 9.01 -24.87 1.59
CA LEU A 197 9.02 -26.32 1.38
C LEU A 197 7.87 -26.82 0.52
N TYR A 198 6.73 -26.14 0.56
CA TYR A 198 5.61 -26.43 -0.33
C TYR A 198 5.96 -26.05 -1.78
N LEU A 199 6.40 -24.81 -2.00
CA LEU A 199 6.70 -24.27 -3.33
C LEU A 199 7.85 -25.01 -4.01
N GLU A 200 8.89 -25.37 -3.26
CA GLU A 200 10.02 -26.20 -3.71
C GLU A 200 9.57 -27.55 -4.28
N ARG A 201 8.56 -28.18 -3.66
CA ARG A 201 8.00 -29.46 -4.14
C ARG A 201 7.02 -29.25 -5.28
N ALA A 202 6.15 -28.25 -5.15
CA ALA A 202 5.11 -27.95 -6.12
C ALA A 202 5.68 -27.48 -7.47
N SER A 203 6.85 -26.84 -7.50
CA SER A 203 7.52 -26.41 -8.73
C SER A 203 7.96 -27.56 -9.63
N LYS A 204 8.12 -28.77 -9.05
CA LYS A 204 8.51 -30.00 -9.77
C LYS A 204 7.33 -30.88 -10.17
N ALA A 205 6.12 -30.57 -9.70
CA ALA A 205 4.96 -31.40 -9.98
C ALA A 205 4.48 -31.19 -11.41
N GLU A 206 4.24 -32.30 -12.12
CA GLU A 206 3.60 -32.29 -13.44
C GLU A 206 2.12 -31.88 -13.28
N SER A 207 1.58 -31.24 -14.33
CA SER A 207 0.19 -30.77 -14.41
C SER A 207 -0.81 -31.91 -14.56
#